data_AF-A0AAV5VFI5-F1
#
_entry.id   AF-A0AAV5VFI5-F1
#
_cell.length_a   1.000
_cell.length_b   1.000
_cell.length_c   1.000
_cell.angle_alpha   90.00
_cell.angle_beta   90.00
_cell.angle_gamma   90.00
#
_symmetry.space_group_name_H-M   'P 1'
#
loop_
_entity.id
_entity.type
_entity.pdbx_description
1 polymer ?
#
loop_
_entity_poly.entity_id
_entity_poly.type
_entity_poly.pdbx_seq_one_letter_code
_entity_poly.pdbx_strand_id
1 'polypeptide(L)'
;DLWNADKVTEALLVKGSAYLFEVTVRLQPAGAEFQGYVSGSRSNFALLSSDLTRLDRYGSQADCMQTNELKPFCHCMNSSRLR
;
A
#
# COMPACT_ATOMS: atom_id res chain seq x y z
N ASP A 1 1.87 -2.06 -21.42
CA ASP A 1 1.20 -1.24 -20.40
C ASP A 1 0.94 -2.02 -19.13
N LEU A 2 1.95 -2.18 -18.26
CA LEU A 2 1.85 -2.94 -16.99
C LEU A 2 2.88 -2.45 -15.92
N TRP A 3 3.34 -1.21 -16.00
CA TRP A 3 4.52 -0.72 -15.24
C TRP A 3 4.19 0.14 -14.02
N ASN A 4 3.16 -0.19 -13.25
CA ASN A 4 3.00 0.42 -11.93
C ASN A 4 3.23 -0.66 -10.88
N ALA A 5 4.50 -0.88 -10.55
CA ALA A 5 4.88 -1.76 -9.43
C ALA A 5 4.52 -1.09 -8.10
N ASP A 6 4.15 -1.91 -7.12
CA ASP A 6 3.97 -1.44 -5.75
C ASP A 6 5.26 -0.80 -5.25
N LYS A 7 5.11 0.29 -4.51
CA LYS A 7 6.25 1.10 -4.09
C LYS A 7 6.38 1.06 -2.58
N VAL A 8 7.54 0.61 -2.10
CA VAL A 8 7.94 0.88 -0.71
C VAL A 8 8.19 2.39 -0.60
N THR A 9 7.36 3.07 0.17
CA THR A 9 7.48 4.52 0.41
C THR A 9 8.35 4.81 1.62
N GLU A 10 8.39 3.89 2.58
CA GLU A 10 9.20 4.00 3.78
C GLU A 10 9.63 2.62 4.28
N ALA A 11 10.85 2.54 4.83
CA ALA A 11 11.38 1.34 5.47
C ALA A 11 12.29 1.76 6.64
N LEU A 12 11.85 1.54 7.87
CA LEU A 12 12.54 1.95 9.09
C LEU A 12 12.97 0.72 9.88
N LEU A 13 14.24 0.66 10.27
CA LEU A 13 14.71 -0.35 11.22
C LEU A 13 14.11 -0.07 12.60
N VAL A 14 13.43 -1.04 13.18
CA VAL A 14 12.86 -0.92 14.53
C VAL A 14 14.00 -0.78 15.54
N LYS A 15 13.90 0.24 16.42
CA LYS A 15 14.92 0.54 17.43
C LYS A 15 15.18 -0.69 18.31
N GLY A 16 16.44 -1.08 18.42
CA GLY A 16 16.85 -2.26 19.20
C GLY A 16 16.72 -3.60 18.45
N SER A 17 16.29 -3.58 17.18
CA SER A 17 16.30 -4.74 16.31
C SER A 17 17.44 -4.70 15.30
N ALA A 18 17.92 -5.89 14.91
CA ALA A 18 18.90 -6.06 13.83
C ALA A 18 18.25 -6.51 12.50
N TYR A 19 16.98 -6.93 12.53
CA TYR A 19 16.34 -7.63 11.42
C TYR A 19 14.83 -7.36 11.32
N LEU A 20 14.30 -6.38 12.05
CA LEU A 20 12.88 -6.01 12.01
C LEU A 20 12.72 -4.62 11.44
N PHE A 21 11.93 -4.52 10.39
CA PHE A 21 11.66 -3.28 9.68
C PHE A 21 10.18 -2.97 9.72
N GLU A 22 9.83 -1.74 10.03
CA GLU A 22 8.51 -1.19 9.74
C GLU A 22 8.55 -0.67 8.30
N VAL A 23 7.64 -1.14 7.46
CA VAL A 23 7.57 -0.77 6.05
C VAL A 23 6.21 -0.21 5.72
N THR A 24 6.21 0.88 4.95
CA THR A 24 5.03 1.45 4.32
C THR A 24 5.10 1.17 2.82
N VAL A 25 4.04 0.60 2.28
CA VAL A 25 3.91 0.26 0.85
C VAL A 25 2.68 0.95 0.28
N ARG A 26 2.88 1.66 -0.83
CA ARG A 26 1.81 2.22 -1.64
C ARG A 26 1.54 1.31 -2.82
N LEU A 27 0.37 0.69 -2.82
CA LEU A 27 -0.07 -0.22 -3.87
C LEU A 27 -0.52 0.54 -5.10
N GLN A 28 -0.24 -0.04 -6.25
CA GLN A 28 -0.65 0.47 -7.54
C GLN A 28 -1.80 -0.36 -8.14
N PRO A 29 -2.66 0.24 -8.98
CA PRO A 29 -2.74 1.67 -9.32
C PRO A 29 -3.65 2.48 -8.37
N ALA A 30 -4.26 1.82 -7.38
CA ALA A 30 -5.27 2.40 -6.49
C ALA A 30 -4.74 3.42 -5.48
N GLY A 31 -3.42 3.45 -5.24
CA GLY A 31 -2.78 4.34 -4.28
C GLY A 31 -2.94 3.93 -2.82
N ALA A 32 -3.49 2.74 -2.52
CA ALA A 32 -3.71 2.28 -1.16
C ALA A 32 -2.40 2.16 -0.38
N GLU A 33 -2.36 2.66 0.85
CA GLU A 33 -1.17 2.66 1.69
C GLU A 33 -1.34 1.67 2.84
N PHE A 34 -0.40 0.73 2.93
CA PHE A 34 -0.33 -0.27 3.97
C PHE A 34 0.97 -0.14 4.74
N GLN A 35 0.90 -0.32 6.04
CA GLN A 35 2.04 -0.45 6.93
C GLN A 35 2.06 -1.88 7.49
N GLY A 36 3.26 -2.41 7.69
CA GLY A 36 3.44 -3.65 8.43
C GLY A 36 4.88 -3.88 8.81
N TYR A 37 5.11 -4.97 9.54
CA TYR A 37 6.46 -5.36 9.93
C TYR A 37 6.98 -6.48 9.03
N VAL A 38 8.21 -6.32 8.59
CA VAL A 38 8.96 -7.32 7.84
C VAL A 38 10.18 -7.70 8.65
N SER A 39 10.36 -9.01 8.85
CA SER A 39 11.54 -9.56 9.49
C SER A 39 12.41 -10.27 8.48
N GLY A 40 13.71 -10.03 8.53
CA GLY A 40 14.62 -10.68 7.58
C GLY A 40 16.05 -10.18 7.63
N SER A 41 16.90 -10.90 6.92
CA SER A 41 18.28 -10.48 6.69
C SER A 41 18.70 -10.83 5.27
N ARG A 42 19.60 -10.02 4.72
CA ARG A 42 20.12 -10.15 3.35
C ARG A 42 19.00 -10.04 2.31
N SER A 43 18.62 -11.16 1.69
CA SER A 43 17.62 -11.26 0.63
C SER A 43 16.39 -12.08 1.05
N ASN A 44 16.33 -12.52 2.31
CA ASN A 44 15.21 -13.29 2.84
C ASN A 44 14.42 -12.43 3.81
N PHE A 45 13.25 -11.99 3.37
CA PHE A 45 12.33 -11.17 4.13
C PHE A 45 10.97 -11.85 4.21
N ALA A 46 10.38 -11.86 5.39
CA ALA A 46 9.04 -12.38 5.63
C ALA A 46 8.17 -11.28 6.25
N LEU A 47 6.98 -11.11 5.71
CA LEU A 47 5.95 -10.28 6.33
C LEU A 47 5.47 -10.95 7.61
N LEU A 48 5.41 -10.19 8.70
CA LEU A 48 4.76 -10.61 9.93
C LEU A 48 3.26 -10.32 9.77
N SER A 49 2.53 -11.34 9.29
CA SER A 49 1.16 -11.21 8.76
C SER A 49 0.12 -10.68 9.74
N SER A 50 0.38 -10.75 11.06
CA SER A 50 -0.53 -10.23 12.08
C SER A 50 -0.60 -8.70 12.10
N ASP A 51 0.36 -8.00 11.49
CA ASP A 51 0.58 -6.58 11.75
C ASP A 51 0.35 -5.68 10.53
N LEU A 52 -0.39 -6.16 9.52
CA LEU A 52 -0.72 -5.37 8.35
C LEU A 52 -1.86 -4.38 8.66
N THR A 53 -1.55 -3.09 8.64
CA THR A 53 -2.53 -2.01 8.86
C THR A 53 -2.65 -1.15 7.61
N ARG A 54 -3.88 -0.87 7.15
CA ARG A 54 -4.09 0.13 6.10
C ARG A 54 -4.05 1.52 6.70
N LEU A 55 -3.19 2.39 6.19
CA LEU A 55 -2.99 3.76 6.69
C LEU A 55 -3.94 4.78 6.04
N ASP A 56 -4.41 4.49 4.82
CA ASP A 56 -5.26 5.38 4.06
C ASP A 56 -6.71 4.87 3.94
N ARG A 57 -7.50 5.57 3.12
CA ARG A 57 -8.97 5.49 3.12
C ARG A 57 -9.47 4.04 2.87
N TYR A 58 -10.18 3.47 3.82
CA TYR A 58 -10.78 2.14 3.73
C TYR A 58 -12.13 2.16 2.96
N GLY A 59 -12.47 1.07 2.26
CA GLY A 59 -13.75 0.92 1.55
C GLY A 59 -13.80 1.63 0.18
N SER A 60 -14.92 2.31 -0.11
CA SER A 60 -15.18 3.02 -1.37
C SER A 60 -14.36 4.30 -1.48
N GLN A 61 -13.04 4.23 -1.46
CA GLN A 61 -12.15 5.40 -1.54
C GLN A 61 -10.83 5.13 -2.27
N ALA A 62 -10.68 3.98 -2.93
CA ALA A 62 -9.59 3.76 -3.87
C ALA A 62 -9.65 4.79 -5.02
N ASP A 63 -8.48 5.30 -5.43
CA ASP A 63 -8.38 6.28 -6.52
C ASP A 63 -9.07 5.76 -7.78
N CYS A 64 -9.62 6.68 -8.57
CA CYS A 64 -10.38 6.32 -9.77
C CYS A 64 -9.44 5.63 -10.78
N MET A 65 -9.59 4.31 -10.93
CA MET A 65 -8.83 3.54 -11.92
C MET A 65 -9.58 3.52 -13.26
N GLN A 66 -8.84 3.70 -14.36
CA GLN A 66 -9.40 3.61 -15.72
C GLN A 66 -9.35 2.20 -16.31
N THR A 67 -8.71 1.24 -15.62
CA THR A 67 -8.67 -0.16 -16.05
C THR A 67 -10.01 -0.85 -15.78
N ASN A 68 -10.61 -1.42 -16.82
CA ASN A 68 -11.97 -1.95 -16.79
C ASN A 68 -12.20 -3.02 -15.72
N GLU A 69 -11.19 -3.85 -15.44
CA GLU A 69 -11.30 -4.99 -14.51
C GLU A 69 -11.37 -4.56 -13.04
N LEU A 70 -10.70 -3.45 -12.69
CA LEU A 70 -10.62 -2.96 -11.31
C LEU A 70 -11.63 -1.84 -11.01
N LYS A 71 -12.21 -1.27 -12.08
CA LYS A 71 -13.20 -0.20 -12.00
C LYS A 71 -14.36 -0.44 -11.02
N PRO A 72 -14.95 -1.66 -10.91
CA PRO A 72 -16.03 -1.93 -9.94
C PRO A 72 -15.60 -1.78 -8.47
N PHE A 73 -14.30 -1.88 -8.20
CA PHE A 73 -13.72 -1.79 -6.86
C PHE A 73 -13.17 -0.39 -6.55
N CYS A 74 -13.28 0.55 -7.48
CA CYS A 74 -12.86 1.95 -7.32
C CYS A 74 -14.01 2.82 -6.83
N HIS A 75 -13.70 3.90 -6.13
CA HIS A 75 -14.69 4.95 -5.88
C HIS A 75 -14.25 6.25 -6.52
N CYS A 76 -14.75 6.47 -7.73
CA CYS A 76 -14.61 7.75 -8.38
C CYS A 76 -15.58 8.74 -7.71
N MET A 77 -15.07 9.64 -6.86
CA MET A 77 -15.86 10.80 -6.47
C MET A 77 -16.20 11.56 -7.75
N ASN A 78 -17.49 11.70 -8.05
CA ASN A 78 -17.93 12.53 -9.16
C ASN A 78 -17.35 13.93 -8.99
N SER A 79 -16.56 14.39 -9.96
CA SER A 79 -15.92 15.71 -9.99
C SER A 79 -16.92 16.89 -10.05
N SER A 80 -18.23 16.62 -9.98
CA SER A 80 -19.28 17.63 -9.95
C SER A 80 -19.45 18.38 -8.62
N ARG A 81 -18.60 18.13 -7.62
CA ARG A 81 -18.58 18.88 -6.34
C ARG A 81 -17.36 19.79 -6.13
N LEU A 82 -16.50 19.97 -7.14
CA LEU A 82 -15.56 21.09 -7.19
C LEU A 82 -16.17 22.18 -8.10
N ARG A 83 -17.09 22.96 -7.53
CA ARG A 83 -17.50 24.26 -8.06
C ARG A 83 -17.16 25.32 -7.03
#